data_AF-A0A257GYC0-F1
#
_entry.id   AF-A0A257GYC0-F1
#
_cell.length_a   1.000
_cell.length_b   1.000
_cell.length_c   1.000
_cell.angle_alpha   90.00
_cell.angle_beta   90.00
_cell.angle_gamma   90.00
#
_symmetry.space_group_name_H-M   'P 1'
#
loop_
_entity.id
_entity.type
_entity.pdbx_description
1 polymer ?
#
loop_
_entity_poly.entity_id
_entity_poly.type
_entity_poly.pdbx_seq_one_letter_code
_entity_poly.pdbx_strand_id
1 'polypeptide(L)'
;IRKQLGHGHFGAVALECERHALLCYCPTRYLLHPHGSVFGCFGGTQAVLPFRASVCEACDLEDWLPITAGAHWSHHFDQELPMRGDVLSESPQLVRGSQLAPWHLELRFSKARSFRLTQIDAHNRLQLVPDEVGNAYSFA
;
A
#
# COMPACT_ATOMS: atom_id res chain seq x y z
N ILE A 1 -26.73 4.94 -11.92
CA ILE A 1 -25.94 3.74 -11.55
C ILE A 1 -24.90 3.54 -12.65
N ARG A 2 -23.66 3.99 -12.44
CA ARG A 2 -22.59 3.81 -13.43
C ARG A 2 -22.26 2.31 -13.48
N LYS A 3 -22.42 1.69 -14.65
CA LYS A 3 -21.91 0.34 -14.93
C LYS A 3 -20.41 0.36 -14.65
N GLN A 4 -19.96 -0.34 -13.61
CA GLN A 4 -18.56 -0.72 -13.49
C GLN A 4 -18.26 -1.66 -14.67
N LEU A 5 -17.55 -1.15 -15.67
CA LEU A 5 -16.88 -2.02 -16.63
C LEU A 5 -15.93 -2.91 -15.82
N GLY A 6 -16.09 -4.22 -15.97
CA GLY A 6 -15.32 -5.24 -15.28
C GLY A 6 -13.84 -5.16 -15.65
N HIS A 7 -13.10 -4.26 -15.00
CA HIS A 7 -11.67 -4.36 -14.86
C HIS A 7 -11.42 -5.09 -13.55
N GLY A 8 -10.92 -6.32 -13.63
CA GLY A 8 -10.67 -7.14 -12.44
C GLY A 8 -9.93 -6.35 -11.37
N HIS A 9 -10.55 -6.18 -10.21
CA HIS A 9 -9.88 -5.61 -9.03
C HIS A 9 -8.63 -6.43 -8.71
N PHE A 10 -7.53 -5.84 -8.22
CA PHE A 10 -6.43 -6.66 -7.74
C PHE A 10 -6.90 -7.58 -6.60
N GLY A 11 -6.19 -8.69 -6.47
CA GLY A 11 -6.34 -9.62 -5.37
C GLY A 11 -5.78 -9.01 -4.09
N ALA A 12 -4.69 -9.60 -3.63
CA ALA A 12 -3.89 -9.05 -2.54
C ALA A 12 -2.43 -8.97 -2.99
N VAL A 13 -1.69 -8.14 -2.29
CA VAL A 13 -0.25 -8.00 -2.39
C VAL A 13 0.28 -8.07 -0.98
N ALA A 14 1.29 -8.90 -0.75
CA ALA A 14 2.05 -8.86 0.49
C ALA A 14 3.50 -8.48 0.17
N LEU A 15 4.04 -7.57 0.97
CA LEU A 15 5.43 -7.13 0.88
C LEU A 15 6.13 -7.54 2.15
N GLU A 16 6.97 -8.54 2.06
CA GLU A 16 7.80 -8.99 3.16
C GLU A 16 9.05 -8.12 3.24
N CYS A 17 9.20 -7.44 4.37
CA CYS A 17 10.27 -6.50 4.71
C CYS A 17 11.04 -7.05 5.91
N GLU A 18 11.73 -8.18 5.70
CA GLU A 18 12.48 -8.96 6.69
C GLU A 18 11.61 -9.37 7.88
N ARG A 19 11.48 -8.51 8.90
CA ARG A 19 10.73 -8.81 10.12
C ARG A 19 9.25 -8.50 10.02
N HIS A 20 8.86 -7.61 9.10
CA HIS A 20 7.47 -7.17 8.97
C HIS A 20 6.94 -7.52 7.60
N ALA A 21 5.64 -7.70 7.47
CA ALA A 21 4.96 -7.81 6.19
C ALA A 21 3.86 -6.76 6.08
N LEU A 22 3.82 -6.05 4.94
CA LEU A 22 2.70 -5.20 4.56
C LEU A 22 1.75 -5.99 3.67
N LEU A 23 0.55 -6.25 4.16
CA LEU A 23 -0.54 -6.83 3.39
C LEU A 23 -1.45 -5.72 2.86
N CYS A 24 -1.69 -5.72 1.56
CA CYS A 24 -2.62 -4.82 0.89
C CYS A 24 -3.62 -5.61 0.04
N TYR A 25 -4.93 -5.37 0.20
CA TYR A 25 -5.95 -6.11 -0.55
C TYR A 25 -7.13 -5.25 -0.98
N CYS A 26 -7.77 -5.65 -2.07
CA CYS A 26 -8.95 -4.96 -2.55
C CYS A 26 -10.18 -5.33 -1.70
N PRO A 27 -10.84 -4.37 -1.03
CA PRO A 27 -11.95 -4.64 -0.14
C PRO A 27 -13.19 -5.19 -0.88
N THR A 28 -13.39 -4.81 -2.15
CA THR A 28 -14.52 -5.29 -2.97
C THR A 28 -14.39 -6.73 -3.42
N ARG A 29 -13.19 -7.32 -3.34
CA ARG A 29 -12.94 -8.70 -3.77
C ARG A 29 -13.10 -9.71 -2.64
N TYR A 30 -12.77 -9.33 -1.40
CA TYR A 30 -12.69 -10.29 -0.28
C TYR A 30 -13.66 -10.04 0.87
N LEU A 31 -14.24 -8.85 0.98
CA LEU A 31 -15.15 -8.52 2.07
C LEU A 31 -16.59 -8.41 1.57
N LEU A 32 -17.50 -9.09 2.27
CA LEU A 32 -18.95 -8.94 2.07
C LEU A 32 -19.43 -7.48 2.21
N HIS A 33 -18.69 -6.66 2.99
CA HIS A 33 -18.91 -5.22 3.14
C HIS A 33 -17.64 -4.45 2.76
N PRO A 34 -17.56 -3.89 1.54
CA PRO A 34 -16.32 -3.38 1.00
C PRO A 34 -16.00 -1.98 1.53
N HIS A 35 -15.37 -1.92 2.69
CA HIS A 35 -14.75 -0.70 3.17
C HIS A 35 -13.24 -0.80 2.92
N GLY A 36 -12.68 0.14 2.16
CA GLY A 36 -11.22 0.36 2.10
C GLY A 36 -10.69 0.88 3.45
N SER A 37 -9.42 1.26 3.52
CA SER A 37 -8.91 1.91 4.73
C SER A 37 -9.40 3.37 4.79
N VAL A 38 -10.21 3.69 5.79
CA VAL A 38 -10.68 5.05 6.08
C VAL A 38 -10.07 5.48 7.40
N PHE A 39 -9.43 6.65 7.41
CA PHE A 39 -8.77 7.22 8.57
C PHE A 39 -9.33 8.61 8.84
N GLY A 40 -9.62 8.90 10.10
CA GLY A 40 -10.01 10.24 10.53
C GLY A 40 -8.80 11.16 10.51
N CYS A 41 -8.94 12.32 9.87
CA CYS A 41 -7.94 13.38 9.91
C CYS A 41 -8.35 14.45 10.93
N PHE A 42 -7.35 15.14 11.48
CA PHE A 42 -7.58 16.33 12.29
C PHE A 42 -8.42 17.35 11.50
N GLY A 43 -9.44 17.93 12.13
CA GLY A 43 -10.42 18.80 11.47
C GLY A 43 -11.64 18.10 10.87
N GLY A 44 -11.85 16.81 11.18
CA GLY A 44 -13.08 16.07 10.84
C GLY A 44 -13.15 15.59 9.39
N THR A 45 -12.07 15.73 8.63
CA THR A 45 -11.95 15.18 7.27
C THR A 45 -11.55 13.71 7.31
N GLN A 46 -11.68 12.99 6.19
CA GLN A 46 -11.32 11.58 6.09
C GLN A 46 -10.23 11.38 5.03
N ALA A 47 -9.25 10.54 5.34
CA ALA A 47 -8.33 9.96 4.38
C ALA A 47 -8.84 8.58 3.97
N VAL A 48 -9.04 8.38 2.67
CA VAL A 48 -9.56 7.11 2.13
C VAL A 48 -8.53 6.53 1.19
N LEU A 49 -8.08 5.32 1.50
CA LEU A 49 -7.35 4.48 0.56
C LEU A 49 -8.34 3.57 -0.16
N PRO A 50 -8.21 3.38 -1.48
CA PRO A 50 -9.08 2.49 -2.25
C PRO A 50 -8.82 1.00 -1.96
N PHE A 51 -7.88 0.70 -1.08
CA PHE A 51 -7.50 -0.62 -0.62
C PHE A 51 -7.38 -0.69 0.89
N ARG A 52 -7.37 -1.92 1.42
CA ARG A 52 -7.00 -2.18 2.82
C ARG A 52 -5.50 -2.38 2.90
N ALA A 53 -4.87 -1.81 3.92
CA ALA A 53 -3.46 -1.98 4.23
C ALA A 53 -3.32 -2.39 5.70
N SER A 54 -2.49 -3.39 5.97
CA SER A 54 -2.23 -3.91 7.32
C SER A 54 -0.76 -4.31 7.42
N VAL A 55 -0.13 -4.00 8.55
CA VAL A 55 1.23 -4.45 8.86
C VAL A 55 1.16 -5.51 9.94
N CYS A 56 1.92 -6.58 9.73
CA CYS A 56 2.08 -7.68 10.69
C CYS A 56 3.56 -8.07 10.76
N GLU A 57 3.92 -8.91 11.73
CA GLU A 57 5.22 -9.59 11.70
C GLU A 57 5.23 -10.57 10.51
N ALA A 58 6.41 -10.77 9.90
CA ALA A 58 6.54 -11.63 8.72
C ALA A 58 6.17 -13.09 9.02
N CYS A 59 6.44 -13.56 10.25
CA CYS A 59 6.05 -14.91 10.68
C CYS A 59 4.53 -15.10 10.78
N ASP A 60 3.78 -14.01 10.98
CA ASP A 60 2.33 -14.08 11.14
C ASP A 60 1.62 -13.99 9.78
N LEU A 61 2.33 -13.64 8.70
CA LEU A 61 1.74 -13.38 7.38
C LEU A 61 0.84 -14.52 6.89
N GLU A 62 1.26 -15.77 7.12
CA GLU A 62 0.52 -16.98 6.78
C GLU A 62 -0.85 -17.06 7.47
N ASP A 63 -0.97 -16.55 8.71
CA ASP A 63 -2.22 -16.52 9.47
C ASP A 63 -3.21 -15.48 8.92
N TRP A 64 -2.72 -14.49 8.16
CA TRP A 64 -3.55 -13.46 7.52
C TRP A 64 -4.02 -13.88 6.12
N LEU A 65 -3.43 -14.91 5.51
CA LEU A 65 -3.79 -15.40 4.17
C LEU A 65 -5.25 -15.92 4.06
N PRO A 66 -5.86 -16.57 5.07
CA PRO A 66 -7.25 -17.01 5.01
C PRO A 66 -8.24 -15.85 4.78
N ILE A 67 -7.96 -14.66 5.33
CA ILE A 67 -8.79 -13.45 5.12
C ILE A 67 -8.80 -13.03 3.66
N THR A 68 -7.75 -13.37 2.92
CA THR A 68 -7.61 -13.05 1.50
C THR A 68 -8.06 -14.20 0.59
N ALA A 69 -8.72 -15.23 1.14
CA ALA A 69 -9.14 -16.44 0.41
C ALA A 69 -8.00 -17.10 -0.38
N GLY A 70 -6.77 -17.08 0.17
CA GLY A 70 -5.58 -17.55 -0.55
C GLY A 70 -5.26 -16.69 -1.77
N ALA A 71 -5.42 -15.36 -1.63
CA ALA A 71 -5.35 -14.40 -2.72
C ALA A 71 -4.26 -14.75 -3.72
N HIS A 72 -4.63 -14.82 -4.99
CA HIS A 72 -3.70 -14.91 -6.10
C HIS A 72 -2.67 -13.79 -5.94
N TRP A 73 -1.51 -14.17 -5.42
CA TRP A 73 -0.38 -13.30 -5.24
C TRP A 73 -0.12 -12.70 -6.61
N SER A 74 -0.22 -11.39 -6.69
CA SER A 74 0.32 -10.70 -7.85
C SER A 74 1.83 -10.93 -7.82
N HIS A 75 2.30 -12.02 -8.44
CA HIS A 75 3.72 -12.31 -8.67
C HIS A 75 4.40 -11.23 -9.53
N HIS A 76 3.65 -10.23 -9.98
CA HIS A 76 4.11 -9.03 -10.66
C HIS A 76 4.10 -7.84 -9.70
N PHE A 77 4.83 -7.99 -8.61
CA PHE A 77 5.42 -6.83 -7.96
C PHE A 77 6.78 -6.59 -8.63
N ASP A 78 7.17 -5.33 -8.87
CA ASP A 78 8.48 -5.03 -9.46
C ASP A 78 9.56 -5.77 -8.65
N GLN A 79 10.34 -6.63 -9.31
CA GLN A 79 11.31 -7.53 -8.66
C GLN A 79 12.41 -6.79 -7.88
N GLU A 80 12.48 -5.46 -7.99
CA GLU A 80 13.49 -4.64 -7.34
C GLU A 80 13.09 -4.19 -5.91
N LEU A 81 11.87 -4.49 -5.44
CA LEU A 81 11.33 -4.01 -4.17
C LEU A 81 10.46 -5.04 -3.43
N PRO A 82 10.58 -5.22 -2.10
CA PRO A 82 11.65 -4.79 -1.20
C PRO A 82 12.94 -5.59 -1.44
N MET A 83 14.10 -4.95 -1.26
CA MET A 83 15.40 -5.61 -1.36
C MET A 83 15.74 -6.34 -0.06
N ARG A 84 16.57 -7.39 -0.15
CA ARG A 84 17.10 -8.06 1.05
C ARG A 84 17.76 -7.06 2.01
N GLY A 85 17.39 -7.13 3.28
CA GLY A 85 17.79 -6.22 4.34
C GLY A 85 16.96 -4.94 4.42
N ASP A 86 15.89 -4.80 3.66
CA ASP A 86 14.91 -3.73 3.83
C ASP A 86 14.04 -4.01 5.05
N VAL A 87 14.25 -3.20 6.08
CA VAL A 87 13.43 -3.20 7.30
C VAL A 87 12.69 -1.87 7.35
N LEU A 88 11.39 -1.91 7.60
CA LEU A 88 10.61 -0.70 7.87
C LEU A 88 11.21 0.03 9.08
N SER A 89 11.55 1.31 8.90
CA SER A 89 12.06 2.15 9.99
C SER A 89 10.95 2.59 10.94
N GLU A 90 9.71 2.65 10.44
CA GLU A 90 8.52 3.04 11.17
C GLU A 90 7.27 2.40 10.54
N SER A 91 6.14 2.48 11.25
CA SER A 91 4.85 2.07 10.68
C SER A 91 4.51 2.92 9.45
N PRO A 92 3.90 2.33 8.41
CA PRO A 92 3.47 3.07 7.22
C PRO A 92 2.60 4.29 7.56
N GLN A 93 2.90 5.42 6.93
CA GLN A 93 2.24 6.69 7.22
C GLN A 93 1.30 7.10 6.08
N LEU A 94 0.18 7.74 6.42
CA LEU A 94 -0.70 8.34 5.42
C LEU A 94 -0.19 9.71 5.02
N VAL A 95 0.08 9.87 3.73
CA VAL A 95 0.61 11.12 3.18
C VAL A 95 -0.22 11.60 2.00
N ARG A 96 -0.24 12.91 1.78
CA ARG A 96 -0.76 13.55 0.57
C ARG A 96 0.13 14.72 0.20
N GLY A 97 0.48 14.85 -1.08
CA GLY A 97 1.36 15.93 -1.55
C GLY A 97 0.68 17.30 -1.59
N SER A 98 -0.64 17.33 -1.79
CA SER A 98 -1.44 18.55 -1.77
C SER A 98 -2.87 18.23 -1.29
N GLN A 99 -3.68 19.26 -1.01
CA GLN A 99 -5.07 19.04 -0.59
C GLN A 99 -5.94 18.39 -1.68
N LEU A 100 -5.57 18.56 -2.95
CA LEU A 100 -6.29 18.01 -4.10
C LEU A 100 -5.73 16.65 -4.55
N ALA A 101 -4.57 16.25 -4.03
CA ALA A 101 -3.96 14.96 -4.36
C ALA A 101 -4.63 13.82 -3.57
N PRO A 102 -4.70 12.62 -4.16
CA PRO A 102 -5.16 11.44 -3.44
C PRO A 102 -4.22 11.13 -2.26
N TRP A 103 -4.77 10.43 -1.26
CA TRP A 103 -3.98 9.90 -0.15
C TRP A 103 -3.16 8.69 -0.61
N HIS A 104 -1.96 8.59 -0.07
CA HIS A 104 -1.02 7.50 -0.33
C HIS A 104 -0.52 6.93 0.99
N LEU A 105 -0.01 5.69 0.91
CA LEU A 105 0.70 5.08 2.02
C LEU A 105 2.20 5.20 1.77
N GLU A 106 2.92 5.89 2.64
CA GLU A 106 4.37 6.00 2.62
C GLU A 106 5.00 4.86 3.41
N LEU A 107 5.96 4.19 2.80
CA LEU A 107 6.80 3.16 3.40
C LEU A 107 8.21 3.72 3.53
N ARG A 108 8.71 3.84 4.76
CA ARG A 108 10.08 4.26 5.04
C ARG A 108 10.92 3.09 5.50
N PHE A 109 12.07 2.92 4.87
CA PHE A 109 13.02 1.85 5.13
C PHE A 109 14.29 2.40 5.78
N SER A 110 14.95 1.58 6.60
CA SER A 110 16.14 1.94 7.39
C SER A 110 17.32 2.49 6.58
N LYS A 111 17.41 2.22 5.28
CA LYS A 111 18.47 2.69 4.37
C LYS A 111 18.15 4.02 3.68
N ALA A 112 17.36 4.90 4.31
CA ALA A 112 16.91 6.18 3.74
C ALA A 112 16.19 6.02 2.38
N ARG A 113 15.48 4.91 2.19
CA ARG A 113 14.65 4.67 1.01
C ARG A 113 13.20 4.82 1.43
N SER A 114 12.48 5.66 0.71
CA SER A 114 11.05 5.88 0.92
C SER A 114 10.30 5.57 -0.36
N PHE A 115 9.14 4.95 -0.22
CA PHE A 115 8.27 4.62 -1.34
C PHE A 115 6.84 5.00 -1.01
N ARG A 116 6.10 5.42 -2.03
CA ARG A 116 4.66 5.66 -1.96
C ARG A 116 3.93 4.54 -2.66
N LEU A 117 3.01 3.92 -1.95
CA LEU A 117 2.10 2.93 -2.49
C LEU A 117 0.88 3.62 -3.09
N THR A 118 0.66 3.41 -4.39
CA THR A 118 -0.44 3.99 -5.15
C THR A 118 -1.22 2.89 -5.87
N GLN A 119 -2.51 3.12 -6.14
CA GLN A 119 -3.28 2.28 -7.04
C GLN A 119 -3.27 2.90 -8.44
N ILE A 120 -2.90 2.11 -9.45
CA ILE A 120 -3.02 2.49 -10.86
C ILE A 120 -4.39 2.05 -11.35
N ASP A 121 -5.28 3.02 -11.62
CA ASP A 121 -6.65 2.77 -12.08
C ASP A 121 -6.70 1.99 -13.40
N ALA A 122 -5.77 2.27 -14.33
CA ALA A 122 -5.74 1.64 -15.66
C ALA A 122 -5.61 0.11 -15.63
N HIS A 123 -5.01 -0.44 -14.57
CA HIS A 123 -4.77 -1.87 -14.42
C HIS A 123 -5.30 -2.44 -13.11
N ASN A 124 -5.92 -1.61 -12.26
CA ASN A 124 -6.26 -1.93 -10.88
C ASN A 124 -5.11 -2.63 -10.14
N ARG A 125 -3.88 -2.13 -10.29
CA ARG A 125 -2.67 -2.68 -9.64
C ARG A 125 -2.15 -1.72 -8.58
N LEU A 126 -1.47 -2.27 -7.58
CA LEU A 126 -0.68 -1.46 -6.66
C LEU A 126 0.72 -1.25 -7.24
N GLN A 127 1.26 -0.05 -7.08
CA GLN A 127 2.60 0.31 -7.51
C GLN A 127 3.33 0.99 -6.36
N LEU A 128 4.61 0.65 -6.17
CA LEU A 128 5.53 1.45 -5.38
C LEU A 128 6.22 2.45 -6.29
N VAL A 129 6.10 3.72 -5.94
CA VAL A 129 6.85 4.80 -6.57
C VAL A 129 7.90 5.26 -5.58
N PRO A 130 9.20 5.29 -5.94
CA PRO A 130 10.21 5.91 -5.09
C PRO A 130 9.79 7.33 -4.75
N ASP A 131 9.86 7.70 -3.48
CA ASP A 131 9.73 9.10 -3.13
C ASP A 131 11.07 9.77 -3.46
N GLU A 132 11.09 10.66 -4.46
CA GLU A 132 12.28 11.44 -4.82
C GLU A 132 12.58 12.51 -3.75
N VAL A 133 12.74 12.10 -2.50
CA VAL A 133 13.30 12.96 -1.45
C VAL A 133 14.80 12.74 -1.45
N GLY A 134 15.44 13.32 -2.46
CA GLY A 134 16.88 13.15 -2.69
C GLY A 134 17.50 14.17 -3.63
N ASN A 135 17.05 15.44 -3.64
CA ASN A 135 17.91 16.58 -4.00
C ASN A 135 17.29 17.96 -3.71
N ALA A 136 16.99 18.24 -2.44
CA ALA A 136 16.86 19.63 -1.97
C ALA A 136 17.88 19.93 -0.85
N TYR A 137 19.10 19.43 -1.01
CA TYR A 137 20.28 20.04 -0.40
C TYR A 137 21.18 20.50 -1.52
N SER A 138 20.89 21.69 -2.06
CA SER A 138 21.76 22.41 -2.98
C SER A 138 21.32 23.88 -3.00
N PHE A 139 21.84 24.67 -2.06
CA PHE A 139 22.77 25.79 -2.30
C PHE A 139 22.65 26.87 -1.22
N ALA A 140 23.83 27.15 -0.63
CA ALA A 140 24.30 28.36 0.05
C ALA A 140 23.62 28.77 1.36
#